data_AF-A0A6L8DYY4-F1
#
_entry.id   AF-A0A6L8DYY4-F1
#
_cell.length_a   1.000
_cell.length_b   1.000
_cell.length_c   1.000
_cell.angle_alpha   90.00
_cell.angle_beta   90.00
_cell.angle_gamma   90.00
#
_symmetry.space_group_name_H-M   'P 1'
#
loop_
_entity.id
_entity.type
_entity.pdbx_description
1 polymer ?
#
loop_
_entity_poly.entity_id
_entity_poly.type
_entity_poly.pdbx_seq_one_letter_code
_entity_poly.pdbx_strand_id
1 'polypeptide(L)'
;DQDYPWGDAIPAGIPNRGRGPLDGPWPVHLGPPNDFGIRGIAANIHEWCADWHARDFYERSPARNPAGPPSGRRRASRGGSWRHAVTISRVAARSKLDPSFRYTDYGFRVARDV
;
A
#
# COMPACT_ATOMS: atom_id res chain seq x y z
N ASP A 1 -15.53 -9.66 -6.38
CA ASP A 1 -14.36 -8.77 -6.27
C ASP A 1 -14.42 -8.06 -4.94
N GLN A 2 -13.29 -7.97 -4.24
CA GLN A 2 -13.18 -7.38 -2.90
C GLN A 2 -12.25 -6.15 -2.99
N ASP A 3 -12.70 -5.01 -2.47
CA ASP A 3 -11.98 -3.74 -2.65
C ASP A 3 -10.87 -3.51 -1.62
N TYR A 4 -11.01 -4.04 -0.40
CA TYR A 4 -10.06 -3.85 0.70
C TYR A 4 -9.58 -5.20 1.27
N PRO A 5 -8.45 -5.29 2.00
CA PRO A 5 -7.88 -6.57 2.45
C PRO A 5 -8.78 -7.42 3.38
N TRP A 6 -9.83 -6.81 3.93
CA TRP A 6 -10.74 -7.39 4.94
C TRP A 6 -12.20 -7.44 4.48
N GLY A 7 -12.46 -7.26 3.18
CA GLY A 7 -13.81 -7.12 2.62
C GLY A 7 -14.23 -5.65 2.45
N ASP A 8 -15.44 -5.44 1.94
CA ASP A 8 -15.92 -4.09 1.61
C ASP A 8 -16.41 -3.30 2.83
N ALA A 9 -16.69 -3.99 3.94
CA ALA A 9 -17.05 -3.37 5.21
C ALA A 9 -15.79 -2.92 5.97
N ILE A 10 -15.74 -1.64 6.36
CA ILE A 10 -14.61 -1.08 7.13
C ILE A 10 -14.64 -1.63 8.58
N PRO A 11 -13.58 -2.32 9.05
CA PRO A 11 -13.52 -2.89 10.39
C PRO A 11 -13.46 -1.82 11.47
N ALA A 12 -14.01 -2.14 12.64
CA ALA A 12 -14.00 -1.25 13.81
C ALA A 12 -12.58 -0.88 14.28
N GLY A 13 -11.59 -1.73 14.01
CA GLY A 13 -10.18 -1.48 14.36
C GLY A 13 -9.46 -0.45 13.49
N ILE A 14 -10.10 0.05 12.42
CA ILE A 14 -9.53 1.13 11.59
C ILE A 14 -9.88 2.50 12.21
N PRO A 15 -8.88 3.34 12.53
CA PRO A 15 -9.12 4.66 13.12
C PRO A 15 -10.08 5.50 12.29
N ASN A 16 -11.00 6.20 12.98
CA ASN A 16 -11.99 7.09 12.38
C ASN A 16 -12.76 6.48 11.20
N ARG A 17 -12.88 5.14 11.14
CA ARG A 17 -13.50 4.41 10.03
C ARG A 17 -12.91 4.82 8.66
N GLY A 18 -11.60 5.03 8.61
CA GLY A 18 -10.88 5.39 7.39
C GLY A 18 -10.96 6.88 7.01
N ARG A 19 -11.52 7.74 7.86
CA ARG A 19 -11.50 9.20 7.66
C ARG A 19 -10.25 9.82 8.28
N GLY A 20 -9.59 10.68 7.52
CA GLY A 20 -8.43 11.44 7.97
C GLY A 20 -8.54 12.94 7.64
N PRO A 21 -7.43 13.69 7.74
CA PRO A 21 -6.13 13.20 8.21
C PRO A 21 -6.17 12.78 9.68
N LEU A 22 -5.23 11.92 10.06
CA LEU A 22 -4.92 11.61 11.46
C LEU A 22 -3.67 12.39 11.90
N ASP A 23 -3.34 12.38 13.19
CA ASP A 23 -2.17 13.09 13.72
C ASP A 23 -0.84 12.39 13.40
N GLY A 24 -0.89 11.12 12.98
CA GLY A 24 0.29 10.33 12.66
C GLY A 24 -0.05 8.90 12.24
N PRO A 25 0.97 8.07 11.95
CA PRO A 25 0.76 6.66 11.72
C PRO A 25 0.28 6.00 13.02
N TRP A 26 -0.58 5.00 12.89
CA TRP A 26 -1.10 4.24 14.02
C TRP A 26 -0.31 2.93 14.20
N PRO A 27 -0.28 2.34 15.42
CA PRO A 27 0.49 1.12 15.68
C PRO A 27 0.14 -0.05 14.76
N VAL A 28 1.14 -0.66 14.12
CA VAL A 28 0.96 -1.68 13.06
C VAL A 28 0.14 -2.92 13.45
N HIS A 29 -0.03 -3.16 14.75
CA HIS A 29 -0.79 -4.29 15.28
C HIS A 29 -2.31 -4.03 15.35
N LEU A 30 -2.78 -2.80 15.13
CA LEU A 30 -4.21 -2.49 15.11
C LEU A 30 -4.87 -2.95 13.79
N GLY A 31 -6.21 -3.05 13.81
CA GLY A 31 -7.00 -3.57 12.68
C GLY A 31 -6.90 -5.10 12.52
N PRO A 32 -7.87 -5.71 11.81
CA PRO A 32 -7.84 -7.15 11.57
C PRO A 32 -6.72 -7.53 10.58
N PRO A 33 -6.15 -8.74 10.70
CA PRO A 33 -5.31 -9.29 9.63
C PRO A 33 -6.20 -9.65 8.42
N ASN A 34 -5.60 -9.71 7.24
CA ASN A 34 -6.23 -10.39 6.10
C ASN A 34 -6.08 -11.93 6.22
N ASP A 35 -6.59 -12.67 5.24
CA ASP A 35 -6.53 -14.15 5.21
C ASP A 35 -5.11 -14.72 5.19
N PHE A 36 -4.10 -13.90 4.91
CA PHE A 36 -2.68 -14.26 4.97
C PHE A 36 -2.02 -13.91 6.31
N GLY A 37 -2.79 -13.45 7.30
CA GLY A 37 -2.27 -13.03 8.60
C GLY A 37 -1.58 -11.66 8.62
N ILE A 38 -1.68 -10.88 7.53
CA ILE A 38 -0.96 -9.61 7.38
C ILE A 38 -1.83 -8.44 7.84
N ARG A 39 -1.27 -7.58 8.69
CA ARG A 39 -1.93 -6.37 9.24
C ARG A 39 -1.35 -5.09 8.64
N GLY A 40 -2.13 -4.00 8.75
CA GLY A 40 -1.72 -2.68 8.32
C GLY A 40 -1.62 -2.49 6.80
N ILE A 41 -2.07 -3.47 6.00
CA ILE A 41 -2.23 -3.30 4.55
C ILE A 41 -3.38 -2.33 4.28
N ALA A 42 -3.29 -1.58 3.18
CA ALA A 42 -4.37 -0.74 2.66
C ALA A 42 -4.80 0.41 3.59
N ALA A 43 -3.98 0.73 4.59
CA ALA A 43 -4.19 1.82 5.52
C ALA A 43 -2.83 2.29 6.06
N ASN A 44 -2.83 3.31 6.92
CA ASN A 44 -1.67 3.79 7.68
C ASN A 44 -0.63 4.56 6.85
N ILE A 45 0.15 3.91 5.99
CA ILE A 45 1.24 4.53 5.23
C ILE A 45 1.35 3.95 3.82
N HIS A 46 2.05 4.68 2.95
CA HIS A 46 2.49 4.11 1.67
C HIS A 46 3.63 3.14 1.95
N GLU A 47 3.50 1.91 1.47
CA GLU A 47 4.56 0.90 1.53
C GLU A 47 5.31 0.88 0.20
N TRP A 48 6.62 1.10 0.22
CA TRP A 48 7.50 1.00 -0.94
C TRP A 48 7.52 -0.43 -1.51
N CYS A 49 7.53 -0.53 -2.84
CA CYS A 49 7.81 -1.77 -3.57
C CYS A 49 9.15 -1.66 -4.31
N ALA A 50 9.77 -2.81 -4.60
CA ALA A 50 11.04 -2.86 -5.34
C ALA A 50 10.89 -2.37 -6.79
N ASP A 51 9.71 -2.53 -7.40
CA ASP A 51 9.43 -2.22 -8.80
C ASP A 51 9.63 -0.75 -9.14
N TRP A 52 10.15 -0.49 -10.35
CA TRP A 52 9.94 0.79 -11.00
C TRP A 52 8.47 0.93 -11.44
N HIS A 53 7.88 2.11 -11.29
CA HIS A 53 6.51 2.31 -11.74
C HIS A 53 6.47 2.68 -13.23
N ALA A 54 5.72 1.90 -14.03
CA ALA A 54 5.20 2.32 -15.32
C ALA A 54 3.66 2.16 -15.39
N ARG A 55 2.98 3.11 -16.06
CA ARG A 55 1.50 3.18 -16.14
C ARG A 55 0.94 1.98 -16.90
N ASP A 56 1.57 1.67 -18.02
CA ASP A 56 1.24 0.66 -19.02
C ASP A 56 1.89 -0.71 -18.75
N PHE A 57 2.56 -0.89 -17.60
CA PHE A 57 3.28 -2.13 -17.31
C PHE A 57 2.37 -3.37 -17.34
N TYR A 58 1.11 -3.24 -16.91
CA TYR A 58 0.17 -4.36 -16.87
C TYR A 58 -0.19 -4.88 -18.26
N GLU A 59 -0.13 -4.05 -19.30
CA GLU A 59 -0.40 -4.46 -20.69
C GLU A 59 0.70 -5.38 -21.26
N ARG A 60 1.90 -5.33 -20.68
CA ARG A 60 3.09 -6.07 -21.14
C ARG A 60 3.76 -6.90 -20.05
N SER A 61 3.08 -7.10 -18.93
CA SER A 61 3.65 -7.80 -17.78
C SER A 61 3.86 -9.28 -18.11
N PRO A 62 5.02 -9.88 -17.79
CA PRO A 62 5.13 -11.33 -17.86
C PRO A 62 4.15 -11.98 -16.87
N ALA A 63 3.65 -13.17 -17.22
CA ALA A 63 2.68 -13.89 -16.40
C ALA A 63 3.28 -14.44 -15.10
N ARG A 64 4.61 -14.66 -15.05
CA ARG A 64 5.33 -15.24 -13.92
C ARG A 64 6.36 -14.26 -13.39
N ASN A 65 6.35 -14.03 -12.07
CA ASN A 65 7.29 -13.19 -11.33
C ASN A 65 7.62 -11.84 -12.00
N PRO A 66 6.61 -10.99 -12.30
CA PRO A 66 6.88 -9.66 -12.84
C PRO A 66 7.65 -8.80 -11.82
N ALA A 67 8.78 -8.22 -12.25
CA ALA A 67 9.65 -7.38 -11.42
C ALA A 67 9.58 -5.88 -11.77
N GLY A 68 8.53 -5.48 -12.50
CA GLY A 68 8.42 -4.14 -13.08
C GLY A 68 9.33 -3.92 -14.29
N PRO A 69 9.35 -2.70 -14.86
CA PRO A 69 10.31 -2.30 -15.89
C PRO A 69 11.75 -2.30 -15.33
N PRO A 70 12.78 -2.49 -16.18
CA PRO A 70 14.18 -2.53 -15.76
C PRO A 70 14.70 -1.19 -15.22
N SER A 71 14.08 -0.07 -15.61
CA SER A 71 14.43 1.27 -15.19
C SER A 71 13.19 2.16 -15.06
N GLY A 72 13.32 3.27 -14.32
CA GLY A 72 12.25 4.23 -14.16
C GLY A 72 12.66 5.42 -13.32
N ARG A 73 11.76 6.42 -13.24
CA ARG A 73 11.98 7.64 -12.45
C ARG A 73 11.43 7.53 -11.03
N ARG A 74 10.37 6.73 -10.83
CA ARG A 74 9.68 6.60 -9.54
C ARG A 74 9.51 5.13 -9.18
N ARG A 75 9.75 4.78 -7.92
CA ARG A 75 9.45 3.45 -7.40
C ARG A 75 7.96 3.34 -7.12
N ALA A 76 7.42 2.15 -7.29
CA ALA A 76 6.03 1.88 -6.96
C ALA A 76 5.83 1.92 -5.43
N SER A 77 4.64 2.36 -5.02
CA SER A 77 4.17 2.20 -3.65
C SER A 77 2.71 1.76 -3.63
N ARG A 78 2.31 1.11 -2.55
CA ARG A 78 0.96 0.57 -2.33
C ARG A 78 0.44 0.99 -0.96
N GLY A 79 -0.87 0.85 -0.77
CA GLY A 79 -1.52 1.18 0.48
C GLY A 79 -2.18 2.55 0.48
N GLY A 80 -2.35 3.09 1.68
CA GLY A 80 -2.98 4.39 1.94
C GLY A 80 -2.01 5.35 2.63
N SER A 81 -2.54 6.36 3.31
CA SER A 81 -1.72 7.21 4.17
C SER A 81 -2.60 7.84 5.23
N TRP A 82 -2.10 7.94 6.45
CA TRP A 82 -2.74 8.63 7.58
C TRP A 82 -2.96 10.11 7.29
N ARG A 83 -2.23 10.70 6.33
CA ARG A 83 -2.40 12.10 5.88
C ARG A 83 -3.51 12.30 4.87
N HIS A 84 -4.05 11.24 4.27
CA HIS A 84 -5.13 11.37 3.29
C HIS A 84 -6.47 11.68 3.99
N ALA A 85 -7.37 12.38 3.28
CA ALA A 85 -8.76 12.55 3.72
C ALA A 85 -9.49 11.21 3.86
N VAL A 86 -9.17 10.25 2.99
CA VAL A 86 -9.54 8.84 3.11
C VAL A 86 -8.26 8.03 3.31
N THR A 87 -8.08 7.53 4.52
CA THR A 87 -6.81 6.89 4.95
C THR A 87 -6.69 5.45 4.49
N ILE A 88 -7.81 4.84 4.08
CA ILE A 88 -7.86 3.50 3.49
C ILE A 88 -7.76 3.55 1.97
N SER A 89 -7.20 2.50 1.38
CA SER A 89 -6.94 2.42 -0.06
C SER A 89 -7.39 1.08 -0.62
N ARG A 90 -7.85 1.05 -1.87
CA ARG A 90 -8.22 -0.22 -2.51
C ARG A 90 -7.00 -1.11 -2.72
N VAL A 91 -7.16 -2.43 -2.67
CA VAL A 91 -6.05 -3.40 -2.87
C VAL A 91 -5.36 -3.24 -4.23
N ALA A 92 -6.12 -2.84 -5.25
CA ALA A 92 -5.61 -2.60 -6.60
C ALA A 92 -5.02 -1.19 -6.79
N ALA A 93 -5.14 -0.28 -5.82
CA ALA A 93 -4.63 1.07 -5.95
C ALA A 93 -3.09 1.07 -6.02
N ARG A 94 -2.56 1.92 -6.90
CA ARG A 94 -1.13 2.04 -7.17
C ARG A 94 -0.72 3.49 -7.01
N SER A 95 0.36 3.72 -6.28
CA SER A 95 1.03 5.01 -6.18
C SER A 95 2.48 4.87 -6.61
N LYS A 96 3.19 5.99 -6.59
CA LYS A 96 4.59 6.09 -6.99
C LYS A 96 5.22 7.34 -6.40
N LEU A 97 6.48 7.23 -6.04
CA LEU A 97 7.24 8.37 -5.56
C LEU A 97 8.69 8.30 -6.04
N ASP A 98 9.31 9.47 -6.19
CA ASP A 98 10.74 9.55 -6.47
C ASP A 98 11.52 8.96 -5.29
N PRO A 99 12.43 8.00 -5.51
CA PRO A 99 13.14 7.33 -4.42
C PRO A 99 14.11 8.24 -3.67
N SER A 100 14.37 9.47 -4.13
CA SER A 100 15.15 10.46 -3.38
C SER A 100 14.35 11.15 -2.27
N PHE A 101 13.01 11.12 -2.33
CA PHE A 101 12.17 11.79 -1.35
C PHE A 101 11.99 10.98 -0.07
N ARG A 102 11.83 11.69 1.05
CA ARG A 102 11.61 11.14 2.39
C ARG A 102 10.40 11.84 2.98
N TYR A 103 9.33 11.09 3.21
CA TYR A 103 8.13 11.58 3.89
C TYR A 103 7.81 10.68 5.08
N THR A 104 7.17 11.27 6.10
CA THR A 104 6.74 10.58 7.32
C THR A 104 5.58 9.61 7.11
N ASP A 105 5.01 9.57 5.91
CA ASP A 105 3.90 8.68 5.54
C ASP A 105 4.31 7.66 4.47
N TYR A 106 5.62 7.46 4.27
CA TYR A 106 6.20 6.40 3.47
C TYR A 106 7.08 5.50 4.34
N GLY A 107 6.83 4.20 4.27
CA GLY A 107 7.63 3.15 4.91
C GLY A 107 7.69 1.93 4.00
N PHE A 108 7.95 0.76 4.57
CA PHE A 108 8.04 -0.48 3.80
C PHE A 108 7.79 -1.71 4.67
N ARG A 109 7.58 -2.84 4.01
CA ARG A 109 7.53 -4.17 4.59
C ARG A 109 8.50 -5.07 3.84
N VAL A 110 9.15 -5.96 4.57
CA VAL A 110 10.14 -6.89 4.00
C VAL A 110 9.44 -8.13 3.46
N ALA A 111 9.93 -8.62 2.33
CA ALA A 111 9.63 -9.95 1.79
C ALA A 111 10.94 -10.71 1.57
N ARG A 112 10.85 -12.04 1.48
CA ARG A 112 11.98 -12.91 1.16
C ARG A 112 11.52 -14.06 0.28
N ASP A 113 12.45 -14.63 -0.47
CA ASP A 113 12.24 -15.89 -1.18
C ASP A 113 12.06 -17.05 -0.19
N VAL A 114 11.38 -18.10 -0.65
CA VAL A 114 11.13 -19.34 0.08
C VAL A 114 11.98 -20.46 -0.50
#